data_AF-A0A7C9FL79-F1
#
_entry.id   AF-A0A7C9FL79-F1
#
_cell.length_a   1.000
_cell.length_b   1.000
_cell.length_c   1.000
_cell.angle_alpha   90.00
_cell.angle_beta   90.00
_cell.angle_gamma   90.00
#
_symmetry.space_group_name_H-M   'P 1'
#
loop_
_entity.id
_entity.type
_entity.pdbx_description
1 polymer ?
#
loop_
_entity_poly.entity_id
_entity_poly.type
_entity_poly.pdbx_seq_one_letter_code
_entity_poly.pdbx_strand_id
1 'polypeptide(L)'
;MERAKRLASRAILRRLVSEAKQSKHRPNNNGKVFESASNGYFSSLPSRYGSTMASSSPRLSSVNGGSGSVSVLQSRSISVEALKPSDTFPRRHNSLTPEEQTKMSNFCGFDSLDALIDATVPKSIRIESMKFSKFDDGLTESQMINHMKNLAAKNKIFKSFIGMGYYNTHVPPVILRNIMEN
;
A
#
# COMPACT_ATOMS: atom_id res chain seq x y z
N MET A 1 -22.09 -26.93 36.40
CA MET A 1 -21.58 -26.01 35.36
C MET A 1 -20.48 -26.60 34.46
N GLU A 2 -19.55 -27.41 34.98
CA GLU A 2 -18.48 -28.09 34.20
C GLU A 2 -19.00 -28.92 33.00
N ARG A 3 -20.11 -29.66 33.17
CA ARG A 3 -20.69 -30.50 32.11
C ARG A 3 -21.15 -29.70 30.88
N ALA A 4 -21.68 -28.49 31.08
CA ALA A 4 -22.10 -27.60 30.01
C ALA A 4 -20.91 -26.99 29.27
N LYS A 5 -19.85 -26.60 29.99
CA LYS A 5 -18.59 -26.10 29.41
C LYS A 5 -17.90 -27.17 28.55
N ARG A 6 -17.88 -28.43 29.00
CA ARG A 6 -17.35 -29.57 28.22
C ARG A 6 -18.17 -29.86 26.96
N LEU A 7 -19.49 -29.70 27.01
CA LEU A 7 -20.36 -29.93 25.84
C LEU A 7 -20.20 -28.80 24.81
N ALA A 8 -20.11 -27.54 25.24
CA ALA A 8 -19.92 -26.40 24.34
C ALA A 8 -18.57 -26.44 23.61
N SER A 9 -17.52 -26.93 24.26
CA SER A 9 -16.16 -27.03 23.70
C SER A 9 -15.93 -28.28 22.83
N ARG A 10 -16.81 -29.29 22.90
CA ARG A 10 -16.67 -30.57 22.20
C ARG A 10 -16.73 -30.44 20.67
N ALA A 11 -17.55 -29.52 20.15
CA ALA A 11 -17.64 -29.26 18.71
C ALA A 11 -16.35 -28.60 18.16
N ILE A 12 -15.77 -27.68 18.93
CA ILE A 12 -14.53 -26.96 18.58
C ILE A 12 -13.35 -27.94 18.57
N LEU A 13 -13.23 -28.79 19.60
CA LEU A 13 -12.18 -29.81 19.66
C LEU A 13 -12.25 -30.82 18.50
N ARG A 14 -13.46 -31.28 18.12
CA ARG A 14 -13.63 -32.16 16.95
C ARG A 14 -13.16 -31.51 15.65
N ARG A 15 -13.46 -30.21 15.47
CA ARG A 15 -13.04 -29.46 14.29
C ARG A 15 -11.52 -29.31 14.22
N LEU A 16 -10.88 -28.92 15.33
CA LEU A 16 -9.42 -28.78 15.39
C LEU A 16 -8.70 -30.11 15.13
N VAL A 17 -9.21 -31.21 15.68
CA VAL A 17 -8.66 -32.55 15.44
C VAL A 17 -8.84 -32.97 13.97
N SER A 18 -9.95 -32.60 13.33
CA SER A 18 -10.16 -32.87 11.90
C SER A 18 -9.24 -32.03 10.99
N GLU A 19 -9.03 -30.75 11.32
CA GLU A 19 -8.12 -29.86 10.59
C GLU A 19 -6.66 -30.33 10.73
N ALA A 20 -6.25 -30.79 11.92
CA ALA A 20 -4.92 -31.36 12.16
C ALA A 20 -4.67 -32.68 11.40
N LYS A 21 -5.74 -33.45 11.09
CA LYS A 21 -5.62 -34.69 10.30
C LYS A 21 -5.51 -34.41 8.80
N GLN A 22 -6.11 -33.33 8.31
CA GLN A 22 -6.05 -32.92 6.90
C GLN A 22 -4.70 -32.29 6.53
N SER A 23 -3.99 -31.66 7.47
CA SER A 23 -2.70 -31.02 7.18
C SER A 23 -1.56 -32.01 6.86
N LYS A 24 -1.69 -33.29 7.24
CA LYS A 24 -0.69 -34.33 6.94
C LYS A 24 -0.72 -34.86 5.50
N HIS A 25 -1.74 -34.53 4.70
CA HIS A 25 -1.91 -35.07 3.35
C HIS A 25 -2.09 -33.95 2.32
N ARG A 26 -1.07 -33.10 2.15
CA ARG A 26 -0.99 -32.18 1.01
C ARG A 26 0.34 -32.39 0.29
N PRO A 27 0.36 -33.01 -0.91
CA PRO A 27 1.57 -33.07 -1.70
C PRO A 27 1.93 -31.67 -2.19
N ASN A 28 3.21 -31.35 -2.06
CA ASN A 28 3.84 -30.10 -2.46
C ASN A 28 3.99 -30.10 -3.99
N ASN A 29 3.23 -29.27 -4.70
CA ASN A 29 3.38 -29.09 -6.15
C ASN A 29 3.81 -27.66 -6.46
N ASN A 30 5.14 -27.47 -6.49
CA ASN A 30 5.79 -26.32 -7.08
C ASN A 30 5.96 -26.54 -8.59
N GLY A 31 5.41 -25.62 -9.39
CA GLY A 31 5.89 -25.31 -10.74
C GLY A 31 5.09 -25.87 -11.92
N LYS A 32 4.45 -24.95 -12.67
CA LYS A 32 4.49 -24.72 -14.14
C LYS A 32 3.14 -24.16 -14.64
N VAL A 33 3.11 -22.92 -15.15
CA VAL A 33 3.21 -22.47 -16.57
C VAL A 33 1.84 -22.35 -17.25
N PHE A 34 1.52 -21.12 -17.64
CA PHE A 34 0.78 -20.66 -18.83
C PHE A 34 -0.53 -21.36 -19.22
N GLU A 35 -1.66 -20.65 -19.10
CA GLU A 35 -2.68 -20.74 -20.14
C GLU A 35 -3.55 -19.48 -20.21
N SER A 36 -3.64 -18.99 -21.44
CA SER A 36 -4.44 -17.89 -21.95
C SER A 36 -5.94 -18.20 -21.86
N ALA A 37 -6.73 -17.24 -21.36
CA ALA A 37 -8.15 -17.16 -21.67
C ALA A 37 -8.56 -15.70 -21.84
N SER A 38 -8.74 -15.35 -23.11
CA SER A 38 -9.49 -14.20 -23.58
C SER A 38 -10.89 -14.18 -22.97
N ASN A 39 -11.29 -13.07 -22.35
CA ASN A 39 -12.70 -12.71 -22.25
C ASN A 39 -12.82 -11.21 -22.53
N GLY A 40 -13.41 -10.91 -23.69
CA GLY A 40 -13.66 -9.57 -24.16
C GLY A 40 -14.82 -8.93 -23.41
N TYR A 41 -14.63 -7.65 -23.09
CA TYR A 41 -15.72 -6.72 -22.90
C TYR A 41 -15.45 -5.49 -23.77
N PHE A 42 -16.22 -5.45 -24.85
CA PHE A 42 -16.39 -4.35 -25.77
C PHE A 42 -17.34 -3.33 -25.15
N SER A 43 -16.94 -2.07 -25.00
CA SER A 43 -17.87 -0.94 -25.03
C SER A 43 -17.15 0.42 -25.15
N SER A 44 -17.25 0.99 -26.35
CA SER A 44 -17.53 2.40 -26.68
C SER A 44 -16.73 3.54 -26.01
N LEU A 45 -15.87 4.16 -26.83
CA LEU A 45 -15.46 5.58 -26.74
C LEU A 45 -16.67 6.51 -26.92
N PRO A 46 -16.57 7.73 -26.37
CA PRO A 46 -16.72 8.89 -27.26
C PRO A 46 -15.61 9.94 -27.13
N SER A 47 -15.16 10.33 -28.32
CA SER A 47 -14.58 11.59 -28.82
C SER A 47 -14.51 12.83 -27.90
N ARG A 48 -13.34 13.48 -27.98
CA ARG A 48 -13.07 14.94 -27.95
C ARG A 48 -13.46 15.75 -26.71
N TYR A 49 -12.46 16.23 -25.99
CA TYR A 49 -12.20 17.67 -25.83
C TYR A 49 -10.67 17.89 -25.78
N GLY A 50 -10.15 18.59 -26.78
CA GLY A 50 -8.75 19.04 -26.81
C GLY A 50 -8.60 20.36 -26.07
N SER A 51 -7.47 20.53 -25.39
CA SER A 51 -6.91 21.84 -25.08
C SER A 51 -5.41 21.77 -25.28
N THR A 52 -4.97 22.45 -26.33
CA THR A 52 -3.60 22.68 -26.74
C THR A 52 -2.94 23.70 -25.82
N MET A 53 -1.85 23.33 -25.15
CA MET A 53 -0.80 24.26 -24.75
C MET A 53 0.54 23.63 -25.12
N ALA A 54 0.97 23.88 -26.35
CA ALA A 54 2.32 23.56 -26.80
C ALA A 54 2.95 24.87 -27.29
N SER A 55 3.82 25.43 -26.47
CA SER A 55 4.75 26.49 -26.86
C SER A 55 6.09 25.86 -27.26
N SER A 56 6.75 26.53 -28.20
CA SER A 56 8.14 26.40 -28.63
C SER A 56 8.54 25.19 -29.49
N SER A 57 8.79 25.51 -30.77
CA SER A 57 9.46 24.70 -31.79
C SER A 57 10.91 24.36 -31.44
N PRO A 58 11.54 23.47 -32.23
CA PRO A 58 12.56 24.04 -33.13
C PRO A 58 12.37 23.59 -34.58
N ARG A 59 12.66 24.53 -35.49
CA ARG A 59 12.84 24.30 -36.93
C ARG A 59 14.01 23.34 -37.14
N LEU A 60 13.82 22.30 -37.94
CA LEU A 60 14.89 21.71 -38.74
C LEU A 60 14.44 21.67 -40.20
N SER A 61 15.21 22.35 -41.04
CA SER A 61 15.14 22.30 -42.50
C SER A 61 15.81 21.02 -43.01
N SER A 62 15.11 20.24 -43.81
CA SER A 62 15.75 19.40 -44.84
C SER A 62 14.73 19.01 -45.91
N VAL A 63 15.05 19.38 -47.15
CA VAL A 63 14.37 18.99 -48.39
C VAL A 63 14.89 17.62 -48.79
N ASN A 64 14.01 16.63 -49.03
CA ASN A 64 13.82 16.01 -50.35
C ASN A 64 12.67 14.97 -50.33
N GLY A 65 12.04 14.79 -51.49
CA GLY A 65 10.72 14.17 -51.69
C GLY A 65 10.58 12.67 -51.46
N GLY A 66 9.32 12.24 -51.47
CA GLY A 66 8.90 10.83 -51.40
C GLY A 66 7.47 10.70 -50.89
N SER A 67 6.52 10.48 -51.80
CA SER A 67 5.12 10.20 -51.52
C SER A 67 4.97 8.93 -50.67
N GLY A 68 4.36 9.07 -49.50
CA GLY A 68 4.06 7.96 -48.61
C GLY A 68 3.66 8.47 -47.23
N SER A 69 2.37 8.77 -47.03
CA SER A 69 1.83 9.14 -45.73
C SER A 69 1.75 7.92 -44.81
N VAL A 70 2.90 7.46 -44.32
CA VAL A 70 2.97 6.51 -43.22
C VAL A 70 2.73 7.31 -41.95
N SER A 71 1.58 7.13 -41.32
CA SER A 71 1.26 7.68 -40.01
C SER A 71 2.20 7.02 -38.99
N VAL A 72 3.33 7.69 -38.74
CA VAL A 72 4.26 7.31 -37.68
C VAL A 72 3.48 7.38 -36.37
N LEU A 73 3.09 6.22 -35.83
CA LEU A 73 2.62 6.07 -34.47
C LEU A 73 3.78 6.50 -33.57
N GLN A 74 3.79 7.77 -33.17
CA GLN A 74 4.77 8.31 -32.24
C GLN A 74 4.54 7.66 -30.87
N SER A 75 5.25 6.57 -30.60
CA SER A 75 5.33 6.01 -29.25
C SER A 75 6.10 6.98 -28.36
N ARG A 76 5.41 7.64 -27.43
CA ARG A 76 6.09 8.44 -26.41
C ARG A 76 6.79 7.50 -25.44
N SER A 77 8.10 7.65 -25.26
CA SER A 77 8.84 6.96 -24.21
C SER A 77 8.47 7.56 -22.86
N ILE A 78 7.86 6.76 -22.00
CA ILE A 78 7.55 7.13 -20.60
C ILE A 78 8.63 6.48 -19.73
N SER A 79 9.24 7.25 -18.83
CA SER A 79 10.21 6.72 -17.88
C SER A 79 9.50 5.90 -16.81
N VAL A 80 10.12 4.81 -16.37
CA VAL A 80 9.60 3.97 -15.27
C VAL A 80 9.46 4.79 -13.97
N GLU A 81 10.34 5.77 -13.78
CA GLU A 81 10.30 6.70 -12.64
C GLU A 81 9.00 7.50 -12.60
N ALA A 82 8.48 7.92 -13.77
CA ALA A 82 7.23 8.66 -13.87
C ALA A 82 6.00 7.81 -13.52
N LEU A 83 6.13 6.48 -13.49
CA LEU A 83 5.08 5.54 -13.10
C LEU A 83 5.13 5.18 -11.62
N LYS A 84 6.11 5.67 -10.85
CA LYS A 84 6.19 5.41 -9.41
C LYS A 84 5.00 6.06 -8.68
N PRO A 85 4.46 5.41 -7.64
CA PRO A 85 3.40 5.99 -6.84
C PRO A 85 3.83 7.31 -6.19
N SER A 86 3.04 8.36 -6.37
CA SER A 86 3.29 9.68 -5.76
C SER A 86 2.77 9.82 -4.32
N ASP A 87 1.99 8.83 -3.86
CA ASP A 87 1.29 8.80 -2.58
C ASP A 87 2.16 8.30 -1.41
N THR A 88 3.21 9.07 -1.09
CA THR A 88 4.17 8.75 -0.02
C THR A 88 3.76 9.36 1.33
N PHE A 89 3.64 8.50 2.35
CA PHE A 89 3.25 8.92 3.70
C PHE A 89 4.25 9.86 4.41
N PRO A 90 5.59 9.63 4.35
CA PRO A 90 6.54 10.48 5.06
C PRO A 90 6.44 11.96 4.68
N ARG A 91 6.07 12.25 3.43
CA ARG A 91 5.87 13.62 2.95
C ARG A 91 4.66 14.31 3.59
N ARG A 92 3.59 13.57 3.92
CA ARG A 92 2.40 14.11 4.59
C ARG A 92 2.54 14.12 6.11
N HIS A 93 3.30 13.18 6.64
CA HIS A 93 3.53 13.03 8.09
C HIS A 93 4.60 14.00 8.61
N ASN A 94 5.72 14.13 7.88
CA ASN A 94 6.79 15.07 8.23
C ASN A 94 6.49 16.43 7.59
N SER A 95 6.15 17.41 8.41
CA SER A 95 5.77 18.74 7.92
C SER A 95 6.95 19.56 7.38
N LEU A 96 8.19 19.23 7.78
CA LEU A 96 9.36 20.02 7.41
C LEU A 96 9.85 19.71 6.00
N THR A 97 9.97 20.75 5.20
CA THR A 97 10.68 20.68 3.92
C THR A 97 12.19 20.52 4.15
N PRO A 98 12.94 19.93 3.19
CA PRO A 98 14.39 19.82 3.31
C PRO A 98 15.09 21.17 3.54
N GLU A 99 14.58 22.25 2.94
CA GLU A 99 15.12 23.60 3.15
C GLU A 99 14.91 24.10 4.58
N GLU A 100 13.75 23.84 5.18
CA GLU A 100 13.47 24.18 6.58
C GLU A 100 14.33 23.37 7.54
N GLN A 101 14.55 22.07 7.25
CA GLN A 101 15.44 21.22 8.06
C GLN A 101 16.86 21.81 8.10
N THR A 102 17.39 22.27 6.97
CA THR A 102 18.71 22.92 6.90
C THR A 102 18.71 24.26 7.62
N LYS A 103 17.69 25.11 7.44
CA LYS A 103 17.59 26.40 8.13
C LYS A 103 17.54 26.24 9.66
N MET A 104 16.79 25.25 10.15
CA MET A 104 16.65 24.98 11.59
C MET A 104 17.91 24.36 12.19
N SER A 105 18.58 23.44 11.49
CA SER A 105 19.87 22.89 11.95
C SER A 105 20.94 23.99 12.04
N ASN A 106 21.02 24.86 11.03
CA ASN A 106 21.93 26.01 11.05
C ASN A 106 21.64 26.96 12.20
N PHE A 107 20.36 27.22 12.51
CA PHE A 107 19.98 28.02 13.67
C PHE A 107 20.47 27.42 14.99
N CYS A 108 20.44 26.10 15.11
CA CYS A 108 20.99 25.37 16.26
C CYS A 108 22.54 25.31 16.27
N GLY A 109 23.21 25.85 15.25
CA GLY A 109 24.67 25.86 15.14
C GLY A 109 25.28 24.61 14.51
N PHE A 110 24.50 23.83 13.75
CA PHE A 110 24.96 22.62 13.05
C PHE A 110 24.75 22.74 11.54
N ASP A 111 25.69 22.24 10.75
CA ASP A 111 25.64 22.34 9.26
C ASP A 111 24.58 21.44 8.61
N SER A 112 24.12 20.40 9.34
CA SER A 112 23.13 19.45 8.85
C SER A 112 22.35 18.79 9.97
N LEU A 113 21.22 18.16 9.61
CA LEU A 113 20.42 17.35 10.52
C LEU A 113 21.24 16.16 11.06
N ASP A 114 22.09 15.55 10.23
CA ASP A 114 22.94 14.43 10.64
C ASP A 114 23.98 14.85 11.68
N ALA A 115 24.59 16.02 11.52
CA ALA A 115 25.54 16.58 12.48
C ALA A 115 24.88 16.84 13.85
N LEU A 116 23.63 17.32 13.83
CA LEU A 116 22.84 17.50 15.05
C LEU A 116 22.55 16.15 15.75
N ILE A 117 22.22 15.10 14.98
CA ILE A 117 21.97 13.75 15.52
C ILE A 117 23.26 13.17 16.14
N ASP A 118 24.39 13.32 15.47
CA ASP A 118 25.70 12.85 15.93
C ASP A 118 26.13 13.49 17.27
N ALA A 119 25.82 14.78 17.45
CA ALA A 119 26.11 15.49 18.70
C ALA A 119 25.15 15.10 19.84
N THR A 120 23.93 14.66 19.51
CA THR A 120 22.88 14.36 20.50
C THR A 120 22.89 12.92 20.99
N VAL A 121 23.11 11.96 20.09
CA VAL A 121 23.01 10.52 20.40
C VAL A 121 24.40 9.87 20.37
N PRO A 122 24.89 9.33 21.51
CA PRO A 122 26.17 8.63 21.54
C PRO A 122 26.22 7.43 20.58
N LYS A 123 27.33 7.28 19.87
CA LYS A 123 27.54 6.20 18.90
C LYS A 123 27.39 4.80 19.52
N SER A 124 27.69 4.63 20.80
CA SER A 124 27.63 3.34 21.50
C SER A 124 26.22 2.74 21.61
N ILE A 125 25.18 3.57 21.53
CA ILE A 125 23.77 3.12 21.59
C ILE A 125 23.04 3.29 20.25
N ARG A 126 23.73 3.75 19.21
CA ARG A 126 23.14 3.98 17.90
C ARG A 126 23.08 2.67 17.10
N ILE A 127 21.91 2.39 16.53
CA ILE A 127 21.71 1.24 15.66
C ILE A 127 22.18 1.61 14.24
N GLU A 128 23.05 0.79 13.63
CA GLU A 128 23.69 1.09 12.34
C GLU A 128 22.73 0.99 11.15
N SER A 129 21.92 -0.07 11.08
CA SER A 129 20.81 -0.18 10.13
C SER A 129 19.87 -1.28 10.58
N MET A 130 18.57 -0.98 10.63
CA MET A 130 17.54 -1.94 10.99
C MET A 130 16.95 -2.52 9.71
N LYS A 131 17.56 -3.59 9.19
CA LYS A 131 17.04 -4.29 8.02
C LYS A 131 16.02 -5.34 8.43
N PHE A 132 14.80 -5.19 7.97
CA PHE A 132 13.74 -6.17 8.19
C PHE A 132 13.56 -7.05 6.96
N SER A 133 13.51 -8.38 7.15
CA SER A 133 13.27 -9.33 6.05
C SER A 133 11.93 -9.13 5.33
N LYS A 134 10.99 -8.41 5.96
CA LYS A 134 9.70 -7.99 5.42
C LYS A 134 9.45 -6.56 5.89
N PHE A 135 8.95 -5.69 5.01
CA PHE A 135 8.68 -4.26 5.26
C PHE A 135 9.91 -3.34 5.32
N ASP A 136 11.04 -3.73 4.71
CA ASP A 136 12.21 -2.85 4.57
C ASP A 136 11.86 -1.60 3.73
N ASP A 137 11.08 -1.80 2.66
CA ASP A 137 10.47 -0.70 1.91
C ASP A 137 9.09 -0.36 2.47
N GLY A 138 8.88 0.92 2.78
CA GLY A 138 7.60 1.44 3.25
C GLY A 138 6.49 1.29 2.18
N LEU A 139 5.28 0.94 2.62
CA LEU A 139 4.10 0.92 1.76
C LEU A 139 3.60 2.34 1.50
N THR A 140 3.01 2.57 0.32
CA THR A 140 2.25 3.80 0.06
C THR A 140 0.97 3.82 0.90
N GLU A 141 0.34 4.99 1.10
CA GLU A 141 -0.89 5.08 1.91
C GLU A 141 -1.99 4.18 1.34
N SER A 142 -2.20 4.25 0.03
CA SER A 142 -3.13 3.41 -0.71
C SER A 142 -2.84 1.91 -0.55
N GLN A 143 -1.57 1.50 -0.64
CA GLN A 143 -1.16 0.10 -0.44
C GLN A 143 -1.39 -0.35 0.99
N MET A 144 -1.09 0.50 1.98
CA MET A 144 -1.28 0.21 3.40
C MET A 144 -2.76 0.00 3.72
N ILE A 145 -3.66 0.84 3.21
CA ILE A 145 -5.11 0.66 3.39
C ILE A 145 -5.57 -0.69 2.82
N ASN A 146 -5.11 -1.05 1.61
CA ASN A 146 -5.45 -2.34 1.00
C ASN A 146 -4.88 -3.52 1.78
N HIS A 147 -3.65 -3.41 2.26
CA HIS A 147 -3.02 -4.42 3.11
C HIS A 147 -3.81 -4.63 4.41
N MET A 148 -4.20 -3.54 5.08
CA MET A 148 -5.00 -3.58 6.31
C MET A 148 -6.39 -4.16 6.07
N LYS A 149 -7.05 -3.84 4.96
CA LYS A 149 -8.33 -4.47 4.56
C LYS A 149 -8.18 -5.98 4.37
N ASN A 150 -7.11 -6.42 3.71
CA ASN A 150 -6.83 -7.85 3.50
C ASN A 150 -6.55 -8.59 4.82
N LEU A 151 -5.89 -7.94 5.78
CA LEU A 151 -5.70 -8.49 7.12
C LEU A 151 -7.02 -8.55 7.90
N ALA A 152 -7.81 -7.47 7.89
CA ALA A 152 -9.10 -7.41 8.57
C ALA A 152 -10.09 -8.45 8.05
N ALA A 153 -10.05 -8.76 6.75
CA ALA A 153 -10.90 -9.79 6.12
C ALA A 153 -10.66 -11.21 6.67
N LYS A 154 -9.53 -11.47 7.34
CA LYS A 154 -9.27 -12.77 7.99
C LYS A 154 -10.03 -12.94 9.30
N ASN A 155 -10.54 -11.85 9.88
CA ASN A 155 -11.31 -11.89 11.12
C ASN A 155 -12.72 -12.42 10.86
N LYS A 156 -13.22 -13.27 11.78
CA LYS A 156 -14.58 -13.82 11.71
C LYS A 156 -15.48 -13.12 12.71
N ILE A 157 -16.47 -12.39 12.21
CA ILE A 157 -17.42 -11.65 13.05
C ILE A 157 -18.55 -12.60 13.46
N PHE A 158 -18.61 -12.95 14.75
CA PHE A 158 -19.67 -13.77 15.33
C PHE A 158 -20.52 -12.96 16.29
N LYS A 159 -21.80 -13.34 16.44
CA LYS A 159 -22.63 -12.89 17.56
C LYS A 159 -22.07 -13.53 18.84
N SER A 160 -21.30 -12.75 19.58
CA SER A 160 -20.56 -13.23 20.74
C SER A 160 -21.36 -13.00 22.01
N PHE A 161 -21.72 -14.09 22.69
CA PHE A 161 -22.43 -14.07 24.00
C PHE A 161 -21.56 -14.65 25.12
N ILE A 162 -20.24 -14.52 25.01
CA ILE A 162 -19.27 -15.02 26.01
C ILE A 162 -19.43 -14.24 27.33
N GLY A 163 -19.74 -12.94 27.25
CA GLY A 163 -19.87 -12.05 28.40
C GLY A 163 -18.49 -11.63 28.93
N MET A 164 -18.31 -11.73 30.25
CA MET A 164 -17.05 -11.39 30.95
C MET A 164 -16.64 -9.91 30.83
N GLY A 165 -17.61 -9.00 30.86
CA GLY A 165 -17.37 -7.55 30.88
C GLY A 165 -17.41 -6.85 29.52
N TYR A 166 -17.53 -7.61 28.42
CA TYR A 166 -17.74 -7.04 27.09
C TYR A 166 -19.08 -7.48 26.52
N TYR A 167 -19.90 -6.50 26.16
CA TYR A 167 -21.24 -6.71 25.59
C TYR A 167 -21.35 -5.90 24.29
N ASN A 168 -21.89 -6.54 23.24
CA ASN A 168 -22.10 -5.84 21.98
C ASN A 168 -23.17 -4.75 22.13
N THR A 169 -23.02 -3.64 21.43
CA THR A 169 -23.93 -2.50 21.49
C THR A 169 -24.15 -1.89 20.12
N HIS A 170 -25.31 -1.26 19.94
CA HIS A 170 -25.60 -0.48 18.74
C HIS A 170 -25.09 0.95 18.95
N VAL A 171 -23.92 1.26 18.37
CA VAL A 171 -23.35 2.61 18.42
C VAL A 171 -24.16 3.52 17.49
N PRO A 172 -24.78 4.61 18.00
CA PRO A 172 -25.50 5.56 17.16
C PRO A 172 -24.58 6.15 16.07
N PRO A 173 -24.97 6.14 14.78
CA PRO A 173 -24.11 6.59 13.69
C PRO A 173 -23.61 8.03 13.83
N VAL A 174 -24.41 8.91 14.46
CA VAL A 174 -24.02 10.31 14.69
C VAL A 174 -22.86 10.44 15.66
N ILE A 175 -22.78 9.57 16.68
CA ILE A 175 -21.67 9.54 17.65
C ILE A 175 -20.43 8.96 16.98
N LEU A 176 -20.59 7.88 16.21
CA LEU A 176 -19.48 7.27 15.49
C LEU A 176 -18.81 8.30 14.55
N ARG A 177 -19.60 8.94 13.69
CA ARG A 177 -19.07 9.87 12.69
C ARG A 177 -18.56 11.19 13.27
N ASN A 178 -19.32 11.80 14.18
CA ASN A 178 -19.04 13.19 14.59
C ASN A 178 -18.21 13.29 15.88
N ILE A 179 -17.97 12.17 16.58
CA ILE A 179 -17.17 12.14 17.80
C ILE A 179 -15.97 11.20 17.64
N MET A 180 -16.14 9.98 17.14
CA MET A 180 -15.02 9.03 17.03
C MET A 180 -14.15 9.26 15.78
N GLU A 181 -14.76 9.68 14.67
CA GLU A 181 -14.09 9.88 13.36
C GLU A 181 -13.89 11.37 12.99
N ASN A 182 -14.00 12.28 13.95
CA ASN A 182 -13.88 13.73 13.72
C ASN A 182 -12.42 14.19 13.68
#